data_AF-A0AAN8ULN9-F1
#
_entry.id   AF-A0AAN8ULN9-F1
#
_cell.length_a   1.000
_cell.length_b   1.000
_cell.length_c   1.000
_cell.angle_alpha   90.00
_cell.angle_beta   90.00
_cell.angle_gamma   90.00
#
_symmetry.space_group_name_H-M   'P 1'
#
loop_
_entity.id
_entity.type
_entity.pdbx_description
1 polymer ?
#
loop_
_entity_poly.entity_id
_entity_poly.type
_entity_poly.pdbx_seq_one_letter_code
_entity_poly.pdbx_strand_id
1 'polypeptide(L)'
;MAAIDRTERIRKRPRLAWDVAPAGQEGVVGGSGGHASPPRRDDDREGHYVFNLGENLTPRYKILSKMGEGTFGRVLECWDRQTREFVAIKVVRSIRKYRDAAMIEVDVLQHLVKNDTGRLRCVQIRNWFDYRNHICIVFEKLGPSLFDFLRRNKYCPFPVDLVREFGRQLLESVAYMHDLHLIHTDLKPENILLVSSDYVKLPGCKRYSSDEMHFRCLPKSSAIKLIDFGSTAFDNQNHSSIVSTRHYRAPEGEALFQTHENLEHLAMMERVLGPLPEHMIRRAKESIRAVRKLDRLKDLVSRHVDSSRSSLIDLLYGLLKLDPSERLTPQQALDHPFFKNPT
;
A
#
# COMPACT_ATOMS: atom_id res chain seq x y z
N MET A 1 2.66 40.57 -31.79
CA MET A 1 2.68 39.70 -30.60
C MET A 1 2.07 38.36 -30.99
N ALA A 2 2.90 37.32 -31.04
CA ALA A 2 2.58 36.04 -31.68
C ALA A 2 1.61 35.20 -30.83
N ALA A 3 0.62 34.61 -31.50
CA ALA A 3 -0.30 33.63 -30.95
C ALA A 3 0.41 32.29 -30.72
N ILE A 4 0.23 31.69 -29.55
CA ILE A 4 0.77 30.36 -29.23
C ILE A 4 -0.29 29.31 -29.60
N ASP A 5 0.08 28.48 -30.56
CA ASP A 5 -0.66 27.37 -31.15
C ASP A 5 -0.91 26.24 -30.14
N ARG A 6 -2.17 25.79 -30.03
CA ARG A 6 -2.63 24.69 -29.17
C ARG A 6 -2.67 23.39 -29.97
N THR A 7 -1.52 22.75 -30.20
CA THR A 7 -1.52 21.40 -30.79
C THR A 7 -0.32 20.50 -30.45
N GLU A 8 0.04 20.32 -29.17
CA GLU A 8 0.95 19.21 -28.80
C GLU A 8 0.18 17.91 -28.53
N ARG A 9 -0.05 17.17 -29.62
CA ARG A 9 -0.45 15.76 -29.58
C ARG A 9 0.58 14.95 -28.80
N ILE A 10 0.11 14.17 -27.83
CA ILE A 10 0.85 13.13 -27.08
C ILE A 10 1.66 12.28 -28.08
N ARG A 11 2.98 12.52 -28.17
CA ARG A 11 3.89 11.68 -28.95
C ARG A 11 4.05 10.35 -28.21
N LYS A 12 3.31 9.34 -28.66
CA LYS A 12 3.55 7.93 -28.27
C LYS A 12 5.01 7.60 -28.56
N ARG A 13 5.73 7.07 -27.57
CA ARG A 13 7.09 6.55 -27.73
C ARG A 13 7.12 5.50 -28.87
N PRO A 14 8.18 5.44 -29.69
CA PRO A 14 8.34 4.39 -30.68
C PRO A 14 8.38 3.01 -30.01
N ARG A 15 7.65 2.03 -30.56
CA ARG A 15 7.68 0.63 -30.11
C ARG A 15 9.10 0.09 -30.22
N LEU A 16 9.63 -0.45 -29.13
CA LEU A 16 10.91 -1.15 -29.10
C LEU A 16 10.72 -2.62 -29.49
N ALA A 17 11.79 -3.28 -29.93
CA ALA A 17 11.76 -4.65 -30.46
C ALA A 17 11.21 -5.71 -29.48
N TRP A 18 11.16 -5.39 -28.18
CA TRP A 18 10.60 -6.25 -27.13
C TRP A 18 9.15 -5.90 -26.73
N ASP A 19 8.55 -4.84 -27.31
CA ASP A 19 7.13 -4.48 -27.15
C ASP A 19 6.21 -5.38 -28.00
N VAL A 20 6.80 -6.31 -28.77
CA VAL A 20 6.10 -7.29 -29.60
C VAL A 20 6.51 -8.67 -29.10
N ALA A 21 5.52 -9.47 -28.69
CA ALA A 21 5.73 -10.88 -28.41
C ALA A 21 6.38 -11.54 -29.64
N PRO A 22 7.39 -12.44 -29.48
CA PRO A 22 7.95 -13.17 -30.61
C PRO A 22 6.81 -13.79 -31.41
N ALA A 23 6.75 -13.49 -32.71
CA ALA A 23 5.77 -14.10 -33.60
C ALA A 23 5.93 -15.62 -33.52
N GLY A 24 4.81 -16.33 -33.30
CA GLY A 24 4.81 -17.76 -33.08
C GLY A 24 5.55 -18.49 -34.18
N GLN A 25 6.58 -19.25 -33.82
CA GLN A 25 7.05 -20.36 -34.63
C GLN A 25 6.39 -21.63 -34.09
N GLU A 26 5.37 -22.07 -34.82
CA GLU A 26 5.02 -23.48 -34.85
C GLU A 26 6.22 -24.24 -35.45
N GLY A 27 6.71 -25.27 -34.74
CA GLY A 27 7.54 -26.30 -35.36
C GLY A 27 8.84 -26.68 -34.65
N VAL A 28 8.81 -27.92 -34.12
CA VAL A 28 9.90 -28.90 -34.01
C VAL A 28 10.80 -28.89 -32.76
N VAL A 29 10.83 -30.06 -32.12
CA VAL A 29 11.56 -30.47 -30.92
C VAL A 29 13.04 -30.75 -31.23
N GLY A 30 13.95 -30.28 -30.37
CA GLY A 30 15.37 -30.67 -30.34
C GLY A 30 16.10 -30.01 -29.17
N GLY A 31 16.71 -30.80 -28.28
CA GLY A 31 17.09 -30.40 -26.92
C GLY A 31 18.27 -29.42 -26.76
N SER A 32 18.20 -28.63 -25.68
CA SER A 32 19.25 -28.37 -24.67
C SER A 32 18.96 -27.04 -23.94
N GLY A 33 18.64 -27.12 -22.64
CA GLY A 33 18.80 -26.03 -21.66
C GLY A 33 18.19 -24.64 -21.90
N GLY A 34 17.30 -24.47 -22.87
CA GLY A 34 16.84 -23.14 -23.31
C GLY A 34 16.03 -22.38 -22.27
N HIS A 35 16.39 -21.11 -22.05
CA HIS A 35 15.61 -20.09 -21.34
C HIS A 35 14.33 -19.71 -22.12
N ALA A 36 13.53 -20.71 -22.49
CA ALA A 36 12.29 -20.51 -23.21
C ALA A 36 11.24 -19.87 -22.29
N SER A 37 10.43 -18.98 -22.87
CA SER A 37 9.17 -18.55 -22.26
C SER A 37 8.31 -19.79 -21.97
N PRO A 38 7.51 -19.78 -20.89
CA PRO A 38 6.70 -20.93 -20.50
C PRO A 38 5.67 -21.22 -21.60
N PRO A 39 5.13 -22.44 -21.69
CA PRO A 39 4.06 -22.76 -22.64
C PRO A 39 2.91 -21.76 -22.55
N ARG A 40 2.23 -21.49 -23.68
CA ARG A 40 1.02 -20.66 -23.66
C ARG A 40 -0.08 -21.45 -22.96
N ARG A 41 -0.63 -20.86 -21.90
CA ARG A 41 -1.81 -21.35 -21.19
C ARG A 41 -2.91 -20.31 -21.36
N ASP A 42 -4.15 -20.77 -21.38
CA ASP A 42 -5.28 -19.87 -21.24
C ASP A 42 -5.31 -19.31 -19.82
N ASP A 43 -5.85 -18.10 -19.70
CA ASP A 43 -6.08 -17.46 -18.41
C ASP A 43 -7.13 -18.23 -17.62
N ASP A 44 -7.16 -18.03 -16.30
CA ASP A 44 -8.24 -18.60 -15.50
C ASP A 44 -9.59 -17.90 -15.78
N ARG A 45 -10.68 -18.45 -15.23
CA ARG A 45 -12.04 -17.91 -15.41
C ARG A 45 -12.20 -16.45 -14.97
N GLU A 46 -11.26 -15.96 -14.16
CA GLU A 46 -11.24 -14.62 -13.60
C GLU A 46 -10.28 -13.67 -14.34
N GLY A 47 -9.64 -14.16 -15.42
CA GLY A 47 -8.70 -13.42 -16.25
C GLY A 47 -7.31 -13.27 -15.63
N HIS A 48 -6.94 -14.07 -14.63
CA HIS A 48 -5.57 -14.06 -14.12
C HIS A 48 -4.64 -14.92 -14.97
N TYR A 49 -3.39 -14.47 -15.05
CA TYR A 49 -2.31 -15.23 -15.65
C TYR A 49 -2.06 -16.54 -14.89
N VAL A 50 -2.05 -17.67 -15.61
CA VAL A 50 -1.82 -19.00 -15.07
C VAL A 50 -0.35 -19.36 -15.16
N PHE A 51 0.29 -19.60 -14.01
CA PHE A 51 1.72 -19.90 -13.90
C PHE A 51 2.00 -21.09 -12.99
N ASN A 52 3.21 -21.65 -13.13
CA ASN A 52 3.81 -22.65 -12.25
C ASN A 52 5.06 -22.08 -11.57
N LEU A 53 5.32 -22.48 -10.33
CA LEU A 53 6.54 -22.07 -9.64
C LEU A 53 7.78 -22.66 -10.31
N GLY A 54 8.86 -21.87 -10.40
CA GLY A 54 10.12 -22.28 -11.01
C GLY A 54 10.18 -22.08 -12.53
N GLU A 55 9.07 -21.78 -13.21
CA GLU A 55 9.07 -21.47 -14.65
C GLU A 55 9.51 -20.01 -14.91
N ASN A 56 9.82 -19.70 -16.17
CA ASN A 56 10.12 -18.33 -16.58
C ASN A 56 8.80 -17.57 -16.77
N LEU A 57 8.69 -16.29 -16.41
CA LEU A 57 7.61 -15.41 -16.88
C LEU A 57 7.96 -14.89 -18.27
N THR A 58 9.21 -14.46 -18.43
CA THR A 58 9.87 -14.10 -19.69
C THR A 58 11.30 -14.65 -19.65
N PRO A 59 12.09 -14.61 -20.74
CA PRO A 59 13.50 -15.05 -20.68
C PRO A 59 14.33 -14.32 -19.61
N ARG A 60 13.91 -13.12 -19.18
CA ARG A 60 14.55 -12.33 -18.12
C ARG A 60 14.12 -12.74 -16.71
N TYR A 61 12.82 -12.95 -16.49
CA TYR A 61 12.26 -13.11 -15.15
C TYR A 61 11.88 -14.56 -14.87
N LYS A 62 12.45 -15.16 -13.83
CA LYS A 62 12.07 -16.51 -13.36
C LYS A 62 11.13 -16.41 -12.15
N ILE A 63 9.97 -17.06 -12.20
CA ILE A 63 8.98 -17.07 -11.12
C ILE A 63 9.47 -17.98 -9.98
N LEU A 64 9.49 -17.46 -8.76
CA LEU A 64 9.93 -18.19 -7.58
C LEU A 64 8.79 -18.50 -6.62
N SER A 65 7.98 -17.49 -6.30
CA SER A 65 6.88 -17.61 -5.35
C SER A 65 5.75 -16.64 -5.69
N LYS A 66 4.55 -16.89 -5.16
CA LYS A 66 3.42 -15.95 -5.20
C LYS A 66 3.43 -15.14 -3.89
N MET A 67 3.60 -13.83 -3.99
CA MET A 67 3.63 -12.92 -2.83
C MET A 67 2.23 -12.46 -2.41
N GLY A 68 1.31 -12.31 -3.37
CA GLY A 68 -0.05 -11.83 -3.10
C GLY A 68 -1.01 -12.02 -4.26
N GLU A 69 -2.30 -11.86 -3.97
CA GLU A 69 -3.39 -11.83 -4.95
C GLU A 69 -4.48 -10.88 -4.50
N GLY A 70 -5.07 -10.18 -5.46
CA GLY A 70 -6.20 -9.30 -5.22
C GLY A 70 -7.13 -9.19 -6.42
N THR A 71 -8.00 -8.19 -6.36
CA THR A 71 -8.97 -7.86 -7.41
C THR A 71 -8.30 -7.50 -8.74
N PHE A 72 -7.11 -6.88 -8.70
CA PHE A 72 -6.42 -6.39 -9.89
C PHE A 72 -5.51 -7.43 -10.55
N GLY A 73 -5.08 -8.45 -9.81
CA GLY A 73 -4.13 -9.45 -10.33
C GLY A 73 -3.35 -10.16 -9.23
N ARG A 74 -2.16 -10.66 -9.59
CA ARG A 74 -1.26 -11.41 -8.70
C ARG A 74 0.09 -10.73 -8.63
N VAL A 75 0.73 -10.77 -7.45
CA VAL A 75 2.10 -10.30 -7.26
C VAL A 75 3.01 -11.51 -7.09
N LEU A 76 4.03 -11.61 -7.94
CA LEU A 76 4.96 -12.73 -7.99
C LEU A 76 6.35 -12.27 -7.56
N GLU A 77 7.03 -13.08 -6.76
CA GLU A 77 8.47 -12.94 -6.55
C GLU A 77 9.18 -13.57 -7.73
N CYS A 78 10.05 -12.79 -8.37
CA CYS A 78 10.82 -13.24 -9.52
C CYS A 78 12.32 -12.99 -9.32
N TRP A 79 13.14 -13.85 -9.90
CA TRP A 79 14.56 -13.60 -10.10
C TRP A 79 14.77 -12.87 -11.43
N ASP A 80 15.31 -11.66 -11.38
CA ASP A 80 15.72 -10.92 -12.56
C ASP A 80 17.13 -11.37 -12.98
N ARG A 81 17.21 -12.09 -14.10
CA ARG A 81 18.49 -12.62 -14.61
C ARG A 81 19.44 -11.53 -15.13
N GLN A 82 18.93 -10.37 -15.49
CA GLN A 82 19.76 -9.28 -16.00
C GLN A 82 20.43 -8.51 -14.86
N THR A 83 19.66 -8.08 -13.86
CA THR A 83 20.21 -7.33 -12.71
C THR A 83 20.78 -8.23 -11.63
N ARG A 84 20.45 -9.54 -11.65
CA ARG A 84 20.78 -10.52 -10.60
C ARG A 84 20.21 -10.13 -9.24
N GLU A 85 18.99 -9.59 -9.25
CA GLU A 85 18.25 -9.19 -8.06
C GLU A 85 16.88 -9.86 -8.01
N PHE A 86 16.33 -9.97 -6.80
CA PHE A 86 14.94 -10.35 -6.61
C PHE A 86 14.03 -9.14 -6.83
N VAL A 87 12.94 -9.35 -7.57
CA VAL A 87 11.94 -8.33 -7.89
C VAL A 87 10.53 -8.83 -7.57
N ALA A 88 9.62 -7.89 -7.32
CA ALA A 88 8.19 -8.18 -7.22
C ALA A 88 7.50 -7.77 -8.53
N ILE A 89 6.80 -8.69 -9.19
CA ILE A 89 6.10 -8.41 -10.45
C ILE A 89 4.60 -8.53 -10.24
N LYS A 90 3.88 -7.40 -10.36
CA LYS A 90 2.41 -7.36 -10.37
C LYS A 90 1.93 -7.70 -11.79
N VAL A 91 1.32 -8.88 -11.94
CA VAL A 91 0.71 -9.35 -13.18
C VAL A 91 -0.78 -9.05 -13.12
N VAL A 92 -1.20 -8.03 -13.88
CA VAL A 92 -2.58 -7.54 -13.92
C VAL A 92 -3.44 -8.48 -14.74
N ARG A 93 -4.70 -8.69 -14.32
CA ARG A 93 -5.67 -9.52 -15.07
C ARG A 93 -5.80 -9.04 -16.52
N SER A 94 -6.04 -9.95 -17.46
CA SER A 94 -6.19 -9.68 -18.90
C SER A 94 -7.54 -9.02 -19.27
N ILE A 95 -8.10 -8.24 -18.34
CA ILE A 95 -9.38 -7.56 -18.51
C ILE A 95 -9.11 -6.08 -18.79
N ARG A 96 -9.68 -5.57 -19.89
CA ARG A 96 -9.44 -4.20 -20.39
C ARG A 96 -9.49 -3.13 -19.31
N LYS A 97 -10.55 -3.10 -18.47
CA LYS A 97 -10.69 -2.11 -17.38
C LYS A 97 -9.52 -2.12 -16.39
N TYR A 98 -8.97 -3.29 -16.06
CA TYR A 98 -7.86 -3.41 -15.11
C TYR A 98 -6.52 -3.06 -15.76
N ARG A 99 -6.36 -3.34 -17.05
CA ARG A 99 -5.19 -2.92 -17.82
C ARG A 99 -5.13 -1.41 -17.96
N ASP A 100 -6.27 -0.77 -18.28
CA ASP A 100 -6.36 0.69 -18.39
C ASP A 100 -6.03 1.35 -17.04
N ALA A 101 -6.55 0.81 -15.92
CA ALA A 101 -6.21 1.27 -14.57
C ALA A 101 -4.73 1.06 -14.23
N ALA A 102 -4.13 -0.06 -14.64
CA ALA A 102 -2.71 -0.33 -14.41
C ALA A 102 -1.80 0.64 -15.16
N MET A 103 -2.20 1.14 -16.32
CA MET A 103 -1.43 2.18 -17.03
C MET A 103 -1.45 3.51 -16.29
N ILE A 104 -2.58 3.87 -15.66
CA ILE A 104 -2.66 5.05 -14.79
C ILE A 104 -1.72 4.88 -13.59
N GLU A 105 -1.70 3.69 -12.96
CA GLU A 105 -0.78 3.36 -11.88
C GLU A 105 0.69 3.51 -12.32
N VAL A 106 1.05 3.00 -13.50
CA VAL A 106 2.40 3.16 -14.08
C VAL A 106 2.76 4.63 -14.26
N ASP A 107 1.83 5.45 -14.77
CA ASP A 107 2.06 6.88 -15.00
C ASP A 107 2.31 7.62 -13.67
N VAL A 108 1.52 7.33 -12.63
CA VAL A 108 1.72 7.87 -11.27
C VAL A 108 3.09 7.46 -10.71
N LEU A 109 3.43 6.17 -10.78
CA LEU A 109 4.71 5.66 -10.29
C LEU A 109 5.89 6.29 -11.02
N GLN A 110 5.80 6.47 -12.34
CA GLN A 110 6.84 7.15 -13.10
C GLN A 110 6.94 8.63 -12.74
N HIS A 111 5.82 9.30 -12.45
CA HIS A 111 5.81 10.68 -11.98
C HIS A 111 6.51 10.81 -10.62
N LEU A 112 6.25 9.89 -9.69
CA LEU A 112 6.93 9.84 -8.39
C LEU A 112 8.44 9.65 -8.53
N VAL A 113 8.90 8.79 -9.44
CA VAL A 113 10.33 8.55 -9.67
C VAL A 113 11.02 9.78 -10.30
N LYS A 114 10.37 10.47 -11.23
CA LYS A 114 10.97 11.65 -11.90
C LYS A 114 11.22 12.82 -10.95
N ASN A 115 10.39 12.95 -9.92
CA ASN A 115 10.48 14.03 -8.94
C ASN A 115 11.21 13.62 -7.65
N ASP A 116 11.78 12.41 -7.60
CA ASP A 116 12.44 11.92 -6.40
C ASP A 116 13.71 12.73 -6.09
N THR A 117 13.68 13.44 -4.97
CA THR A 117 14.81 14.23 -4.45
C THR A 117 15.73 13.41 -3.53
N GLY A 118 15.82 12.09 -3.75
CA GLY A 118 16.60 11.16 -2.91
C GLY A 118 15.88 10.75 -1.62
N ARG A 119 14.56 10.88 -1.57
CA ARG A 119 13.70 10.53 -0.42
C ARG A 119 12.78 9.37 -0.81
N LEU A 120 13.40 8.22 -1.08
CA LEU A 120 12.75 6.99 -1.54
C LEU A 120 11.82 6.35 -0.50
N ARG A 121 10.68 6.96 -0.21
CA ARG A 121 9.68 6.44 0.73
C ARG A 121 8.44 5.83 0.06
N CYS A 122 8.39 5.86 -1.27
CA CYS A 122 7.43 5.13 -2.09
C CYS A 122 8.14 3.98 -2.82
N VAL A 123 7.40 2.93 -3.18
CA VAL A 123 7.95 1.81 -3.95
C VAL A 123 8.49 2.25 -5.30
N GLN A 124 9.65 1.75 -5.67
CA GLN A 124 10.26 2.03 -6.96
C GLN A 124 9.78 1.06 -8.02
N ILE A 125 9.20 1.62 -9.09
CA ILE A 125 9.03 0.92 -10.35
C ILE A 125 10.39 0.77 -11.05
N ARG A 126 10.75 -0.45 -11.42
CA ARG A 126 11.98 -0.79 -12.15
C ARG A 126 11.74 -0.86 -13.65
N ASN A 127 10.60 -1.42 -14.05
CA ASN A 127 10.18 -1.56 -15.44
C ASN A 127 8.68 -1.89 -15.50
N TRP A 128 8.09 -1.84 -16.69
CA TRP A 128 6.80 -2.47 -16.97
C TRP A 128 6.80 -3.01 -18.40
N PHE A 129 5.95 -3.99 -18.67
CA PHE A 129 5.78 -4.57 -20.01
C PHE A 129 4.40 -5.20 -20.17
N ASP A 130 3.92 -5.30 -21.41
CA ASP A 130 2.73 -6.10 -21.74
C ASP A 130 3.18 -7.51 -22.11
N TYR A 131 2.66 -8.52 -21.40
CA TYR A 131 2.95 -9.91 -21.68
C TYR A 131 1.66 -10.70 -21.80
N ARG A 132 1.40 -11.23 -23.01
CA ARG A 132 0.21 -12.03 -23.31
C ARG A 132 -1.09 -11.35 -22.87
N ASN A 133 -1.22 -10.04 -23.10
CA ASN A 133 -2.40 -9.24 -22.74
C ASN A 133 -2.52 -8.93 -21.22
N HIS A 134 -1.48 -9.21 -20.43
CA HIS A 134 -1.34 -8.79 -19.04
C HIS A 134 -0.35 -7.64 -18.93
N ILE A 135 -0.74 -6.55 -18.28
CA ILE A 135 0.21 -5.51 -17.89
C ILE A 135 1.00 -6.05 -16.69
N CYS A 136 2.32 -6.13 -16.84
CA CYS A 136 3.25 -6.58 -15.82
C CYS A 136 4.06 -5.38 -15.33
N ILE A 137 3.93 -5.05 -14.05
CA ILE A 137 4.67 -3.95 -13.42
C ILE A 137 5.75 -4.54 -12.51
N VAL A 138 7.01 -4.17 -12.74
CA VAL A 138 8.17 -4.69 -12.01
C VAL A 138 8.59 -3.68 -10.95
N PHE A 139 8.59 -4.11 -9.70
CA PHE A 139 8.98 -3.34 -8.54
C PHE A 139 10.26 -3.90 -7.91
N GLU A 140 10.94 -3.06 -7.12
CA GLU A 140 11.88 -3.58 -6.12
C GLU A 140 11.17 -4.58 -5.20
N LYS A 141 11.89 -5.63 -4.76
CA LYS A 141 11.36 -6.55 -3.76
C LYS A 141 11.47 -5.91 -2.38
N LEU A 142 10.34 -5.84 -1.68
CA LEU A 142 10.25 -5.39 -0.28
C LEU A 142 9.98 -6.57 0.66
N GLY A 143 10.06 -6.29 1.96
CA GLY A 143 9.67 -7.20 3.03
C GLY A 143 8.16 -7.28 3.24
N PRO A 144 7.71 -7.87 4.37
CA PRO A 144 6.29 -8.00 4.66
C PRO A 144 5.63 -6.65 4.92
N SER A 145 4.32 -6.58 4.69
CA SER A 145 3.50 -5.45 5.12
C SER A 145 3.48 -5.33 6.66
N LEU A 146 3.21 -4.14 7.19
CA LEU A 146 3.02 -3.96 8.63
C LEU A 146 1.86 -4.83 9.14
N PHE A 147 0.80 -5.00 8.35
CA PHE A 147 -0.30 -5.93 8.65
C PHE A 147 0.19 -7.37 8.78
N ASP A 148 0.95 -7.88 7.79
CA ASP A 148 1.49 -9.23 7.82
C ASP A 148 2.42 -9.45 9.02
N PHE A 149 3.22 -8.44 9.36
CA PHE A 149 4.10 -8.48 10.51
C PHE A 149 3.31 -8.55 11.84
N LEU A 150 2.28 -7.72 11.99
CA LEU A 150 1.37 -7.76 13.14
C LEU A 150 0.67 -9.11 13.26
N ARG A 151 0.13 -9.63 12.16
CA ARG A 151 -0.53 -10.94 12.11
C ARG A 151 0.41 -12.07 12.57
N ARG A 152 1.66 -12.08 12.08
CA ARG A 152 2.70 -13.04 12.52
C ARG A 152 3.02 -12.92 14.01
N ASN A 153 2.92 -11.72 14.56
CA ASN A 153 3.10 -11.42 15.98
C ASN A 153 1.82 -11.58 16.82
N LYS A 154 0.79 -12.29 16.32
CA LYS A 154 -0.50 -12.45 16.99
C LYS A 154 -1.15 -11.11 17.37
N TYR A 155 -0.96 -10.10 16.51
CA TYR A 155 -1.42 -8.72 16.69
C TYR A 155 -0.89 -8.04 17.96
N CYS A 156 0.25 -8.49 18.49
CA CYS A 156 0.98 -7.73 19.50
C CYS A 156 1.36 -6.36 18.92
N PRO A 157 1.06 -5.24 19.62
CA PRO A 157 1.37 -3.91 19.12
C PRO A 157 2.88 -3.67 19.10
N PHE A 158 3.31 -2.80 18.19
CA PHE A 158 4.68 -2.31 18.17
C PHE A 158 4.99 -1.44 19.41
N PRO A 159 6.23 -1.43 19.90
CA PRO A 159 6.72 -0.40 20.82
C PRO A 159 6.47 1.01 20.28
N VAL A 160 6.22 1.97 21.18
CA VAL A 160 5.88 3.35 20.81
C VAL A 160 6.96 4.01 19.96
N ASP A 161 8.23 3.67 20.17
CA ASP A 161 9.35 4.21 19.40
C ASP A 161 9.31 3.76 17.94
N LEU A 162 8.98 2.48 17.69
CA LEU A 162 8.75 2.00 16.33
C LEU A 162 7.49 2.61 15.71
N VAL A 163 6.43 2.82 16.49
CA VAL A 163 5.23 3.54 16.01
C VAL A 163 5.60 4.98 15.60
N ARG A 164 6.45 5.65 16.37
CA ARG A 164 6.97 6.99 16.06
C ARG A 164 7.78 7.00 14.76
N GLU A 165 8.66 6.03 14.58
CA GLU A 165 9.47 5.92 13.36
C GLU A 165 8.62 5.60 12.11
N PHE A 166 7.65 4.69 12.22
CA PHE A 166 6.72 4.39 11.13
C PHE A 166 5.82 5.58 10.81
N GLY A 167 5.27 6.23 11.84
CA GLY A 167 4.40 7.40 11.68
C GLY A 167 5.11 8.56 10.99
N ARG A 168 6.37 8.84 11.38
CA ARG A 168 7.18 9.88 10.72
C ARG A 168 7.40 9.56 9.25
N GLN A 169 7.87 8.35 8.93
CA GLN A 169 8.14 7.95 7.55
C GLN A 169 6.88 7.96 6.69
N LEU A 170 5.73 7.53 7.22
CA LEU A 170 4.46 7.57 6.50
C LEU A 170 4.02 9.00 6.20
N LEU A 171 4.08 9.89 7.21
CA LEU A 171 3.74 11.31 7.02
C LEU A 171 4.68 11.99 6.03
N GLU A 172 5.98 11.65 6.04
CA GLU A 172 6.93 12.13 5.05
C GLU A 172 6.60 11.65 3.62
N SER A 173 6.13 10.40 3.44
CA SER A 173 5.66 9.90 2.15
C SER A 173 4.42 10.65 1.67
N VAL A 174 3.45 10.85 2.56
CA VAL A 174 2.18 11.52 2.21
C VAL A 174 2.41 13.01 1.93
N ALA A 175 3.23 13.68 2.73
CA ALA A 175 3.68 15.05 2.49
C ALA A 175 4.28 15.21 1.08
N TYR A 176 5.20 14.31 0.71
CA TYR A 176 5.81 14.31 -0.62
C TYR A 176 4.79 14.11 -1.75
N MET A 177 3.83 13.20 -1.59
CA MET A 177 2.77 13.00 -2.58
C MET A 177 1.89 14.27 -2.73
N HIS A 178 1.56 14.91 -1.61
CA HIS A 178 0.75 16.13 -1.61
C HIS A 178 1.50 17.31 -2.27
N ASP A 179 2.82 17.42 -2.09
CA ASP A 179 3.65 18.40 -2.79
C ASP A 179 3.62 18.21 -4.32
N LEU A 180 3.30 17.00 -4.78
CA LEU A 180 3.10 16.65 -6.20
C LEU A 180 1.62 16.66 -6.63
N HIS A 181 0.72 17.17 -5.78
CA HIS A 181 -0.74 17.18 -6.01
C HIS A 181 -1.32 15.77 -6.25
N LEU A 182 -0.78 14.77 -5.56
CA LEU A 182 -1.23 13.38 -5.59
C LEU A 182 -1.84 12.98 -4.24
N ILE A 183 -2.99 12.32 -4.30
CA ILE A 183 -3.68 11.76 -3.13
C ILE A 183 -3.73 10.24 -3.27
N HIS A 184 -3.17 9.50 -2.31
CA HIS A 184 -3.07 8.03 -2.38
C HIS A 184 -4.44 7.32 -2.34
N THR A 185 -5.39 7.83 -1.55
CA THR A 185 -6.77 7.33 -1.29
C THR A 185 -6.92 5.94 -0.64
N ASP A 186 -5.90 5.08 -0.67
CA ASP A 186 -5.95 3.72 -0.09
C ASP A 186 -4.81 3.44 0.91
N LEU A 187 -4.61 4.34 1.88
CA LEU A 187 -3.59 4.14 2.92
C LEU A 187 -4.05 3.09 3.93
N LYS A 188 -3.30 2.00 4.13
CA LYS A 188 -3.64 0.95 5.10
C LYS A 188 -2.40 0.15 5.50
N PRO A 189 -2.40 -0.56 6.65
CA PRO A 189 -1.23 -1.34 7.09
C PRO A 189 -0.75 -2.41 6.08
N GLU A 190 -1.61 -2.87 5.19
CA GLU A 190 -1.30 -3.78 4.08
C GLU A 190 -0.49 -3.10 2.96
N ASN A 191 -0.69 -1.79 2.78
CA ASN A 191 -0.02 -0.97 1.75
C ASN A 191 1.25 -0.29 2.28
N ILE A 192 1.68 -0.61 3.51
CA ILE A 192 2.92 -0.11 4.10
C ILE A 192 3.85 -1.30 4.31
N LEU A 193 4.90 -1.40 3.49
CA LEU A 193 5.84 -2.53 3.52
C LEU A 193 7.14 -2.14 4.20
N LEU A 194 7.70 -3.07 4.97
CA LEU A 194 9.07 -2.97 5.46
C LEU A 194 10.05 -3.11 4.30
N VAL A 195 11.14 -2.35 4.32
CA VAL A 195 12.21 -2.49 3.33
C VAL A 195 12.94 -3.83 3.49
N SER A 196 13.20 -4.25 4.74
CA SER A 196 13.83 -5.54 5.04
C SER A 196 12.83 -6.53 5.64
N SER A 197 13.05 -7.82 5.38
CA SER A 197 12.32 -8.92 6.04
C SER A 197 12.95 -9.36 7.35
N ASP A 198 14.09 -8.79 7.74
CA ASP A 198 14.84 -9.20 8.91
C ASP A 198 14.14 -8.77 10.21
N TYR A 199 14.14 -9.67 11.19
CA TYR A 199 13.56 -9.42 12.49
C TYR A 199 14.44 -9.99 13.62
N VAL A 200 14.27 -9.45 14.81
CA VAL A 200 14.81 -9.98 16.06
C VAL A 200 13.70 -10.62 16.88
N LYS A 201 13.98 -11.75 17.51
CA LYS A 201 13.09 -12.38 18.49
C LYS A 201 13.50 -11.90 19.88
N LEU A 202 12.57 -11.29 20.59
CA LEU A 202 12.77 -10.82 21.96
C LEU A 202 11.87 -11.61 22.90
N PRO A 203 12.27 -11.83 24.16
CA PRO A 203 11.36 -12.31 25.19
C PRO A 203 10.15 -11.38 25.29
N GLY A 204 8.95 -11.96 25.29
CA GLY A 204 7.69 -11.26 25.41
C GLY A 204 7.44 -10.80 26.85
N CYS A 205 6.70 -9.70 27.00
CA CYS A 205 6.19 -9.29 28.31
C CYS A 205 5.16 -10.34 28.78
N LYS A 206 5.36 -10.95 29.96
CA LYS A 206 4.39 -11.86 30.59
C LYS A 206 3.03 -11.17 30.69
N ARG A 207 2.07 -11.54 29.83
CA ARG A 207 0.66 -11.20 30.00
C ARG A 207 -0.07 -12.47 30.38
N TYR A 208 -0.38 -12.56 31.67
CA TYR A 208 -1.07 -13.64 32.35
C TYR A 208 -0.29 -14.95 32.51
N SER A 209 -0.54 -15.58 33.65
CA SER A 209 0.02 -16.80 34.22
C SER A 209 -0.12 -18.01 33.28
N SER A 210 0.75 -18.08 32.28
CA SER A 210 1.03 -19.31 31.53
C SER A 210 2.54 -19.50 31.48
N ASP A 211 2.97 -20.72 31.74
CA ASP A 211 4.36 -21.13 31.94
C ASP A 211 5.16 -21.22 30.62
N GLU A 212 4.60 -20.72 29.51
CA GLU A 212 5.28 -20.67 28.22
C GLU A 212 6.00 -19.34 28.00
N MET A 213 7.33 -19.41 27.78
CA MET A 213 8.09 -18.26 27.30
C MET A 213 7.58 -17.80 25.94
N HIS A 214 6.76 -16.75 25.95
CA HIS A 214 6.31 -16.09 24.73
C HIS A 214 7.43 -15.23 24.17
N PHE A 215 7.69 -15.31 22.88
CA PHE A 215 8.60 -14.40 22.17
C PHE A 215 7.80 -13.43 21.31
N ARG A 216 8.26 -12.18 21.23
CA ARG A 216 7.76 -11.18 20.26
C ARG A 216 8.82 -10.93 19.20
N CYS A 217 8.42 -10.81 17.93
CA CYS A 217 9.35 -10.40 16.88
C CYS A 217 9.29 -8.88 16.70
N LEU A 218 10.43 -8.23 16.53
CA LEU A 218 10.49 -6.83 16.09
C LEU A 218 11.31 -6.74 14.81
N PRO A 219 10.98 -5.85 13.87
CA PRO A 219 11.80 -5.68 12.67
C PRO A 219 13.18 -5.14 13.07
N LYS A 220 14.23 -5.58 12.37
CA LYS A 220 15.60 -5.08 12.61
C LYS A 220 15.78 -3.62 12.18
N SER A 221 15.00 -3.21 11.18
CA SER A 221 14.98 -1.86 10.64
C SER A 221 13.53 -1.40 10.56
N SER A 222 13.28 -0.14 10.91
CA SER A 222 11.97 0.50 10.79
C SER A 222 11.74 1.12 9.42
N ALA A 223 12.67 0.96 8.47
CA ALA A 223 12.52 1.52 7.13
C ALA A 223 11.27 0.96 6.44
N ILE A 224 10.37 1.84 6.01
CA ILE A 224 9.14 1.49 5.30
C ILE A 224 9.05 2.15 3.93
N LYS A 225 8.25 1.55 3.05
CA LYS A 225 7.82 2.16 1.78
C LYS A 225 6.32 1.99 1.58
N LEU A 226 5.70 3.04 1.04
CA LEU A 226 4.31 3.04 0.62
C LEU A 226 4.16 2.36 -0.75
N ILE A 227 3.15 1.51 -0.89
CA ILE A 227 2.83 0.75 -2.12
C ILE A 227 1.37 0.98 -2.55
N ASP A 228 1.04 0.46 -3.74
CA ASP A 228 -0.33 0.36 -4.30
C ASP A 228 -0.97 1.70 -4.69
N PHE A 229 -0.40 2.29 -5.75
CA PHE A 229 -0.83 3.58 -6.31
C PHE A 229 -1.97 3.46 -7.32
N GLY A 230 -2.60 2.27 -7.44
CA GLY A 230 -3.65 2.01 -8.42
C GLY A 230 -4.95 2.81 -8.21
N SER A 231 -5.13 3.39 -7.02
CA SER A 231 -6.26 4.25 -6.66
C SER A 231 -5.86 5.73 -6.49
N THR A 232 -4.61 6.09 -6.80
CA THR A 232 -4.12 7.47 -6.60
C THR A 232 -4.83 8.44 -7.54
N ALA A 233 -5.22 9.59 -7.01
CA ALA A 233 -5.90 10.67 -7.74
C ALA A 233 -5.04 11.93 -7.81
N PHE A 234 -5.19 12.70 -8.89
CA PHE A 234 -4.63 14.06 -9.00
C PHE A 234 -5.61 15.07 -8.42
N ASP A 235 -5.10 16.01 -7.64
CA ASP A 235 -5.87 17.07 -6.96
C ASP A 235 -6.65 17.98 -7.95
N ASN A 236 -6.19 18.13 -9.19
CA ASN A 236 -6.70 19.12 -10.16
C ASN A 236 -7.74 18.61 -11.18
N GLN A 237 -8.28 17.40 -11.06
CA GLN A 237 -9.34 16.94 -11.97
C GLN A 237 -10.71 17.13 -11.33
N ASN A 238 -11.54 17.98 -11.96
CA ASN A 238 -12.99 18.10 -11.73
C ASN A 238 -13.56 16.75 -11.30
N HIS A 239 -13.89 16.66 -10.01
CA HIS A 239 -14.33 15.45 -9.34
C HIS A 239 -15.44 14.77 -10.15
N SER A 240 -15.06 13.78 -10.98
CA SER A 240 -16.02 12.81 -11.46
C SER A 240 -16.54 12.13 -10.20
N SER A 241 -17.82 12.32 -9.94
CA SER A 241 -18.53 12.04 -8.68
C SER A 241 -18.56 10.57 -8.24
N ILE A 242 -17.65 9.74 -8.75
CA ILE A 242 -17.61 8.28 -8.64
C ILE A 242 -16.14 7.80 -8.68
N VAL A 243 -15.28 8.26 -7.77
CA VAL A 243 -13.95 7.66 -7.59
C VAL A 243 -13.71 7.32 -6.13
N SER A 244 -14.49 6.35 -5.66
CA SER A 244 -14.18 5.44 -4.57
C SER A 244 -15.20 4.30 -4.60
N THR A 245 -14.85 3.12 -4.10
CA THR A 245 -15.90 2.13 -3.84
C THR A 245 -16.83 2.74 -2.77
N ARG A 246 -18.14 2.59 -2.96
CA ARG A 246 -19.28 3.33 -2.34
C ARG A 246 -19.30 3.58 -0.81
N HIS A 247 -18.29 3.25 -0.04
CA HIS A 247 -18.34 3.14 1.43
C HIS A 247 -17.31 4.01 2.20
N TYR A 248 -16.60 4.94 1.53
CA TYR A 248 -15.57 5.82 2.17
C TYR A 248 -15.83 7.30 2.03
N ARG A 249 -17.03 7.64 1.59
CA ARG A 249 -17.48 8.98 1.27
C ARG A 249 -17.47 9.87 2.53
N ALA A 250 -16.57 10.84 2.61
CA ALA A 250 -16.83 12.08 3.34
C ALA A 250 -18.11 12.72 2.76
N PRO A 251 -18.87 13.55 3.50
CA PRO A 251 -20.23 13.97 3.12
C PRO A 251 -20.37 14.56 1.71
N GLU A 252 -19.25 14.98 1.11
CA GLU A 252 -19.17 15.66 -0.17
C GLU A 252 -18.76 14.76 -1.37
N GLY A 253 -18.18 13.56 -1.17
CA GLY A 253 -17.81 12.67 -2.29
C GLY A 253 -16.41 12.09 -2.30
N GLU A 254 -15.51 12.51 -1.40
CA GLU A 254 -14.10 12.07 -1.38
C GLU A 254 -13.86 10.98 -0.34
N ALA A 255 -13.03 10.00 -0.68
CA ALA A 255 -12.81 8.81 0.14
C ALA A 255 -11.51 8.80 0.91
N LEU A 256 -11.62 8.56 2.22
CA LEU A 256 -10.49 8.56 3.13
C LEU A 256 -9.81 7.18 3.34
N PHE A 257 -10.47 6.00 3.38
CA PHE A 257 -9.78 4.73 3.81
C PHE A 257 -10.45 3.33 3.55
N GLN A 258 -10.44 2.66 2.37
CA GLN A 258 -11.24 1.42 2.15
C GLN A 258 -10.71 0.00 2.56
N THR A 259 -11.02 -0.51 3.78
CA THR A 259 -10.94 -1.97 4.14
C THR A 259 -12.13 -2.48 4.98
N HIS A 260 -12.29 -3.80 5.14
CA HIS A 260 -13.45 -4.50 5.73
C HIS A 260 -13.73 -4.25 7.25
N GLU A 261 -13.23 -3.15 7.81
CA GLU A 261 -13.21 -2.85 9.25
C GLU A 261 -13.97 -1.56 9.61
N ASN A 262 -14.90 -1.10 8.77
CA ASN A 262 -15.64 0.18 8.96
C ASN A 262 -16.33 0.34 10.33
N LEU A 263 -16.86 -0.74 10.90
CA LEU A 263 -17.45 -0.73 12.26
C LEU A 263 -16.39 -0.65 13.36
N GLU A 264 -15.19 -1.16 13.11
CA GLU A 264 -14.07 -1.13 14.06
C GLU A 264 -13.39 0.24 14.06
N HIS A 265 -13.24 0.88 12.88
CA HIS A 265 -12.71 2.23 12.74
C HIS A 265 -13.67 3.31 13.26
N LEU A 266 -14.98 3.25 12.98
CA LEU A 266 -15.95 4.19 13.59
C LEU A 266 -16.04 4.00 15.12
N ALA A 267 -15.98 2.75 15.59
CA ALA A 267 -15.85 2.45 17.02
C ALA A 267 -14.49 2.85 17.60
N MET A 268 -13.45 3.06 16.77
CA MET A 268 -12.14 3.61 17.15
C MET A 268 -12.19 5.16 17.18
N MET A 269 -12.92 5.78 16.26
CA MET A 269 -13.13 7.23 16.19
C MET A 269 -14.01 7.73 17.34
N GLU A 270 -15.11 7.06 17.70
CA GLU A 270 -15.89 7.41 18.91
C GLU A 270 -15.12 7.09 20.22
N ARG A 271 -14.25 6.05 20.19
CA ARG A 271 -13.28 5.69 21.27
C ARG A 271 -12.29 6.80 21.59
N VAL A 272 -11.86 7.52 20.56
CA VAL A 272 -10.87 8.59 20.66
C VAL A 272 -11.59 9.93 20.84
N LEU A 273 -12.62 10.25 20.06
CA LEU A 273 -13.16 11.62 19.94
C LEU A 273 -14.34 11.98 20.87
N GLY A 274 -14.98 11.00 21.53
CA GLY A 274 -16.20 11.21 22.32
C GLY A 274 -17.50 11.01 21.53
N PRO A 275 -18.69 11.25 22.14
CA PRO A 275 -19.98 10.87 21.56
C PRO A 275 -20.28 11.63 20.28
N LEU A 276 -20.70 10.89 19.25
CA LEU A 276 -21.01 11.43 17.93
C LEU A 276 -22.40 12.13 17.91
N PRO A 277 -22.60 13.22 17.14
CA PRO A 277 -23.87 13.95 17.09
C PRO A 277 -25.09 13.09 16.70
N GLU A 278 -26.24 13.29 17.36
CA GLU A 278 -27.46 12.47 17.22
C GLU A 278 -28.00 12.30 15.79
N HIS A 279 -27.79 13.29 14.91
CA HIS A 279 -28.21 13.20 13.51
C HIS A 279 -27.42 12.15 12.70
N MET A 280 -26.24 11.73 13.19
CA MET A 280 -25.42 10.66 12.63
C MET A 280 -25.82 9.27 13.15
N ILE A 281 -26.35 9.18 14.39
CA ILE A 281 -26.74 7.93 15.06
C ILE A 281 -27.95 7.27 14.35
N ARG A 282 -28.81 8.08 13.73
CA ARG A 282 -30.06 7.61 13.10
C ARG A 282 -29.84 6.70 11.88
N ARG A 283 -28.62 6.66 11.29
CA ARG A 283 -28.29 5.88 10.09
C ARG A 283 -27.57 4.55 10.34
N ALA A 284 -27.04 4.30 11.54
CA ALA A 284 -26.17 3.15 11.83
C ALA A 284 -26.77 2.24 12.93
N LYS A 285 -27.98 1.72 12.71
CA LYS A 285 -28.74 0.93 13.70
C LYS A 285 -28.14 -0.44 14.08
N GLU A 286 -27.01 -0.83 13.51
CA GLU A 286 -26.33 -2.10 13.82
C GLU A 286 -25.17 -1.96 14.84
N SER A 287 -24.79 -0.74 15.21
CA SER A 287 -23.56 -0.41 15.96
C SER A 287 -23.61 -0.65 17.48
N ILE A 288 -24.76 -1.02 18.05
CA ILE A 288 -25.01 -1.01 19.50
C ILE A 288 -24.20 -2.08 20.27
N ARG A 289 -23.85 -3.22 19.65
CA ARG A 289 -23.13 -4.33 20.33
C ARG A 289 -21.62 -4.10 20.48
N ALA A 290 -21.00 -3.34 19.58
CA ALA A 290 -19.56 -3.04 19.64
C ALA A 290 -19.23 -1.97 20.69
N VAL A 291 -20.17 -1.05 20.92
CA VAL A 291 -20.12 0.08 21.89
C VAL A 291 -19.91 -0.39 23.34
N ARG A 292 -20.34 -1.60 23.71
CA ARG A 292 -20.18 -2.12 25.10
C ARG A 292 -18.77 -2.57 25.45
N LYS A 293 -17.86 -2.78 24.49
CA LYS A 293 -16.47 -3.20 24.77
C LYS A 293 -15.53 -2.02 25.06
N LEU A 294 -16.08 -0.82 25.12
CA LEU A 294 -15.43 0.46 24.89
C LEU A 294 -15.10 1.19 26.21
N ASP A 295 -15.78 0.84 27.30
CA ASP A 295 -15.45 1.27 28.68
C ASP A 295 -14.00 0.95 29.09
N ARG A 296 -13.37 -0.07 28.48
CA ARG A 296 -12.04 -0.56 28.86
C ARG A 296 -10.84 0.32 28.44
N LEU A 297 -10.99 1.25 27.48
CA LEU A 297 -9.85 2.06 26.99
C LEU A 297 -9.56 3.25 27.90
N LYS A 298 -10.61 3.92 28.41
CA LYS A 298 -10.48 4.94 29.46
C LYS A 298 -9.84 4.34 30.72
N ASP A 299 -10.23 3.13 31.10
CA ASP A 299 -9.62 2.38 32.21
C ASP A 299 -8.14 2.01 31.98
N LEU A 300 -7.65 2.01 30.75
CA LEU A 300 -6.25 1.72 30.43
C LEU A 300 -5.36 2.98 30.54
N VAL A 301 -5.93 4.16 30.23
CA VAL A 301 -5.32 5.49 30.34
C VAL A 301 -5.17 5.90 31.80
N SER A 302 -6.16 5.63 32.65
CA SER A 302 -6.09 5.93 34.09
C SER A 302 -4.99 5.16 34.84
N ARG A 303 -4.35 4.18 34.19
CA ARG A 303 -3.34 3.29 34.80
C ARG A 303 -1.90 3.54 34.37
N HIS A 304 -1.60 4.42 33.41
CA HIS A 304 -0.22 4.63 32.93
C HIS A 304 0.15 6.11 32.77
N VAL A 305 1.16 6.53 33.54
CA VAL A 305 1.75 7.89 33.60
C VAL A 305 2.90 8.02 32.60
N ASP A 306 2.68 7.72 31.31
CA ASP A 306 3.75 7.76 30.30
C ASP A 306 3.51 8.89 29.28
N SER A 307 4.34 9.94 29.35
CA SER A 307 4.27 11.17 28.55
C SER A 307 4.28 10.90 27.03
N SER A 308 5.00 9.86 26.60
CA SER A 308 5.07 9.45 25.19
C SER A 308 3.72 8.95 24.64
N ARG A 309 2.90 8.31 25.48
CA ARG A 309 1.56 7.86 25.06
C ARG A 309 0.58 9.03 25.00
N SER A 310 0.71 10.01 25.88
CA SER A 310 -0.13 11.21 25.85
C SER A 310 0.08 12.02 24.57
N SER A 311 1.34 12.21 24.16
CA SER A 311 1.66 12.95 22.94
C SER A 311 1.26 12.22 21.65
N LEU A 312 1.30 10.88 21.65
CA LEU A 312 0.76 10.07 20.54
C LEU A 312 -0.76 10.26 20.41
N ILE A 313 -1.49 10.22 21.52
CA ILE A 313 -2.94 10.39 21.53
C ILE A 313 -3.31 11.77 20.97
N ASP A 314 -2.63 12.82 21.42
CA ASP A 314 -2.83 14.20 20.94
C ASP A 314 -2.61 14.33 19.43
N LEU A 315 -1.55 13.72 18.89
CA LEU A 315 -1.31 13.65 17.44
C LEU A 315 -2.49 12.99 16.71
N LEU A 316 -3.00 11.87 17.24
CA LEU A 316 -4.12 11.15 16.62
C LEU A 316 -5.40 11.99 16.61
N TYR A 317 -5.68 12.76 17.66
CA TYR A 317 -6.81 13.70 17.67
C TYR A 317 -6.70 14.73 16.53
N GLY A 318 -5.51 15.29 16.32
CA GLY A 318 -5.29 16.27 15.25
C GLY A 318 -5.42 15.66 13.84
N LEU A 319 -4.93 14.43 13.64
CA LEU A 319 -5.05 13.71 12.37
C LEU A 319 -6.47 13.21 12.08
N LEU A 320 -7.26 12.91 13.10
CA LEU A 320 -8.62 12.35 12.98
C LEU A 320 -9.72 13.41 13.09
N LYS A 321 -9.40 14.70 12.99
CA LYS A 321 -10.42 15.75 12.92
C LYS A 321 -11.36 15.53 11.74
N LEU A 322 -12.65 15.67 12.03
CA LEU A 322 -13.73 15.43 11.06
C LEU A 322 -13.73 16.49 9.96
N ASP A 323 -13.63 17.76 10.33
CA ASP A 323 -13.47 18.87 9.40
C ASP A 323 -12.06 18.82 8.78
N PRO A 324 -11.94 18.62 7.45
CA PRO A 324 -10.64 18.60 6.77
C PRO A 324 -9.87 19.91 6.90
N SER A 325 -10.56 21.06 7.02
CA SER A 325 -9.93 22.37 7.13
C SER A 325 -9.23 22.58 8.48
N GLU A 326 -9.70 21.88 9.51
CA GLU A 326 -9.10 21.92 10.83
C GLU A 326 -8.08 20.80 11.07
N ARG A 327 -8.09 19.76 10.21
CA ARG A 327 -7.25 18.58 10.34
C ARG A 327 -5.78 18.92 10.14
N LEU A 328 -4.90 18.28 10.91
CA LEU A 328 -3.46 18.41 10.71
C LEU A 328 -3.08 17.95 9.29
N THR A 329 -2.41 18.84 8.58
CA THR A 329 -1.68 18.47 7.35
C THR A 329 -0.48 17.59 7.69
N PRO A 330 0.05 16.79 6.73
CA PRO A 330 1.24 15.99 6.96
C PRO A 330 2.44 16.79 7.49
N GLN A 331 2.69 17.98 6.93
CA GLN A 331 3.76 18.88 7.39
C GLN A 331 3.54 19.34 8.84
N GLN A 332 2.32 19.77 9.21
CA GLN A 332 2.02 20.14 10.60
C GLN A 332 2.14 18.95 11.56
N ALA A 333 1.72 17.77 11.12
CA ALA A 333 1.81 16.54 11.91
C ALA A 333 3.27 16.13 12.16
N LEU A 334 4.17 16.30 11.18
CA LEU A 334 5.61 16.06 11.37
C LEU A 334 6.25 17.00 12.39
N ASP A 335 5.70 18.21 12.54
CA ASP A 335 6.13 19.19 13.52
C ASP A 335 5.59 18.97 14.93
N HIS A 336 4.75 17.94 15.13
CA HIS A 336 4.10 17.64 16.40
C HIS A 336 5.10 17.20 17.50
N PRO A 337 4.87 17.54 18.80
CA PRO A 337 5.75 17.13 19.90
C PRO A 337 6.07 15.64 19.98
N PHE A 338 5.13 14.80 19.55
CA PHE A 338 5.33 13.34 19.47
C PHE A 338 6.56 12.95 18.64
N PHE A 339 6.87 13.70 17.58
CA PHE A 339 8.06 13.46 16.76
C PHE A 339 9.27 14.29 17.20
N LYS A 340 9.10 15.44 17.86
CA LYS A 340 10.21 16.32 18.26
C LYS A 340 10.93 15.89 19.54
N ASN A 341 10.22 15.25 20.46
CA ASN A 341 10.77 14.86 21.77
C ASN A 341 10.86 13.32 21.86
N PRO A 342 11.92 12.69 21.32
CA PRO A 342 12.15 11.27 21.56
C PRO A 342 12.43 11.06 23.06
N THR A 343 11.61 10.24 23.72
CA THR A 343 11.85 9.77 25.10
C THR A 343 13.00 8.78 25.17
#